data_AF-A0A9D2RUI1-F1
#
_entry.id   AF-A0A9D2RUI1-F1
#
_cell.length_a   1.000
_cell.length_b   1.000
_cell.length_c   1.000
_cell.angle_alpha   90.00
_cell.angle_beta   90.00
_cell.angle_gamma   90.00
#
_symmetry.space_group_name_H-M   'P 1'
#
loop_
_entity.id
_entity.type
_entity.pdbx_description
1 polymer ?
#
loop_
_entity_poly.entity_id
_entity_poly.type
_entity_poly.pdbx_seq_one_letter_code
_entity_poly.pdbx_strand_id
1 'polypeptide(L)'
;MVGKGSVNHNSRKFKAENVDGNRTHLNIDYCNEPIKKVYHELFDEALKRYNDRQTRADRKIKNYYEKIRSSKQEKPFHELILQIGDKENMSAESENGTLAREILDEYYRGFQERNPQLKVFSAHLHMDEATPHLHIDFVPFITGSKRGLDTRVSLKQALAIQGFKG
;
A
#
# COMPACT_ATOMS: atom_id res chain seq x y z
N MET A 1 8.27 -5.01 12.42
CA MET A 1 9.17 -5.30 11.29
C MET A 1 8.46 -4.84 10.02
N VAL A 2 9.01 -3.89 9.26
CA VAL A 2 8.35 -3.45 8.00
C VAL A 2 8.66 -4.51 6.94
N GLY A 3 7.65 -5.29 6.55
CA GLY A 3 7.76 -6.33 5.52
C GLY A 3 8.28 -5.75 4.20
N LYS A 4 8.90 -6.61 3.37
CA LYS A 4 9.38 -6.19 2.05
C LYS A 4 8.25 -5.89 1.05
N GLY A 5 6.97 -6.12 1.41
CA GLY A 5 5.84 -6.03 0.50
C GLY A 5 5.91 -7.13 -0.54
N SER A 6 5.05 -8.14 -0.46
CA SER A 6 4.96 -9.18 -1.50
C SER A 6 3.61 -9.14 -2.17
N VAL A 7 3.44 -8.22 -3.11
CA VAL A 7 2.19 -8.08 -3.90
C VAL A 7 1.76 -9.40 -4.54
N ASN A 8 2.71 -10.28 -4.89
CA ASN A 8 2.41 -11.60 -5.44
C ASN A 8 1.87 -12.59 -4.40
N HIS A 9 2.29 -12.48 -3.13
CA HIS A 9 1.72 -13.25 -2.03
C HIS A 9 0.29 -12.76 -1.71
N ASN A 10 0.14 -11.43 -1.65
CA ASN A 10 -1.12 -10.76 -1.32
C ASN A 10 -2.21 -11.12 -2.34
N SER A 11 -1.85 -11.15 -3.62
CA SER A 11 -2.77 -11.54 -4.71
C SER A 11 -2.84 -13.05 -4.99
N ARG A 12 -2.30 -13.89 -4.09
CA ARG A 12 -2.27 -15.37 -4.21
C ARG A 12 -1.75 -15.87 -5.58
N LYS A 13 -0.83 -15.13 -6.20
CA LYS A 13 -0.20 -15.52 -7.48
C LYS A 13 0.76 -16.70 -7.35
N PHE A 14 1.13 -17.06 -6.12
CA PHE A 14 1.78 -18.32 -5.78
C PHE A 14 1.23 -18.82 -4.45
N LYS A 15 1.22 -20.15 -4.26
CA LYS A 15 0.75 -20.77 -3.02
C LYS A 15 1.94 -20.93 -2.06
N ALA A 16 1.90 -20.22 -0.93
CA ALA A 16 2.84 -20.43 0.16
C ALA A 16 2.44 -21.69 0.95
N GLU A 17 3.40 -22.32 1.64
CA GLU A 17 3.20 -23.59 2.36
C GLU A 17 2.17 -23.48 3.48
N ASN A 18 2.06 -22.30 4.09
CA ASN A 18 1.13 -22.00 5.18
C ASN A 18 -0.29 -21.63 4.72
N VAL A 19 -0.58 -21.68 3.40
CA VAL A 19 -1.90 -21.37 2.83
C VAL A 19 -2.75 -22.63 2.69
N ASP A 20 -3.87 -22.66 3.39
CA ASP A 20 -4.92 -23.67 3.23
C ASP A 20 -5.83 -23.31 2.04
N GLY A 21 -5.59 -23.98 0.91
CA GLY A 21 -6.32 -23.74 -0.33
C GLY A 21 -7.83 -23.99 -0.22
N ASN A 22 -8.30 -24.76 0.76
CA ASN A 22 -9.73 -24.96 0.98
C ASN A 22 -10.41 -23.71 1.54
N ARG A 23 -9.66 -22.79 2.16
CA ARG A 23 -10.18 -21.57 2.80
C ARG A 23 -9.94 -20.30 1.99
N THR A 24 -9.20 -20.35 0.88
CA THR A 24 -8.93 -19.16 0.04
C THR A 24 -10.19 -18.48 -0.47
N HIS A 25 -11.30 -19.22 -0.65
CA HIS A 25 -12.60 -18.65 -1.01
C HIS A 25 -13.22 -17.75 0.07
N LEU A 26 -12.68 -17.76 1.30
CA LEU A 26 -13.09 -16.90 2.43
C LEU A 26 -12.29 -15.58 2.47
N ASN A 27 -11.26 -15.43 1.64
CA ASN A 27 -10.50 -14.19 1.54
C ASN A 27 -11.37 -13.07 0.94
N ILE A 28 -11.00 -11.82 1.21
CA ILE A 28 -11.63 -10.65 0.60
C ILE A 28 -10.56 -9.85 -0.16
N ASP A 29 -10.76 -9.72 -1.47
CA ASP A 29 -9.98 -8.84 -2.33
C ASP A 29 -10.70 -7.51 -2.49
N TYR A 30 -10.17 -6.43 -1.91
CA TYR A 30 -10.81 -5.12 -2.01
C TYR A 30 -10.39 -4.36 -3.27
N CYS A 31 -9.12 -4.44 -3.62
CA CYS A 31 -8.57 -3.86 -4.85
C CYS A 31 -7.23 -4.50 -5.19
N ASN A 32 -6.87 -4.50 -6.46
CA ASN A 32 -5.58 -4.97 -6.95
C ASN A 32 -5.23 -4.29 -8.28
N GLU A 33 -4.85 -3.03 -8.20
CA GLU A 33 -4.50 -2.19 -9.34
C GLU A 33 -2.99 -2.25 -9.63
N PRO A 34 -2.56 -2.23 -10.92
CA PRO A 34 -1.14 -2.14 -11.24
C PRO A 34 -0.52 -0.85 -10.69
N ILE A 35 0.49 -0.96 -9.82
CA ILE A 35 1.16 0.21 -9.21
C ILE A 35 1.63 1.27 -10.24
N LYS A 36 2.04 0.84 -11.44
CA LYS A 36 2.44 1.78 -12.50
C LYS A 36 1.28 2.68 -12.94
N LYS A 37 0.06 2.15 -13.00
CA LYS A 37 -1.16 2.93 -13.30
C LYS A 37 -1.39 3.99 -12.23
N VAL A 38 -1.28 3.62 -10.96
CA VAL A 38 -1.38 4.57 -9.83
C VAL A 38 -0.33 5.68 -9.91
N TYR A 39 0.89 5.34 -10.33
CA TYR A 39 1.94 6.35 -10.54
C TYR A 39 1.60 7.33 -11.67
N HIS A 40 1.03 6.85 -12.77
CA HIS A 40 0.59 7.71 -13.87
C HIS A 40 -0.52 8.67 -13.40
N GLU A 41 -1.53 8.15 -12.71
CA GLU A 41 -2.65 8.94 -12.18
C GLU A 41 -2.21 10.02 -11.19
N LEU A 42 -1.28 9.68 -10.27
CA LEU A 42 -0.85 10.61 -9.22
C LEU A 42 0.19 11.63 -9.68
N PHE A 43 1.11 11.25 -10.58
CA PHE A 43 2.35 11.99 -10.75
C PHE A 43 2.62 12.52 -12.16
N ASP A 44 1.95 12.06 -13.21
CA ASP A 44 2.31 12.45 -14.59
C ASP A 44 2.17 13.95 -14.83
N GLU A 45 1.08 14.56 -14.34
CA GLU A 45 0.88 16.00 -14.46
C GLU A 45 1.92 16.80 -13.67
N ALA A 46 2.29 16.33 -12.47
CA ALA A 46 3.35 16.94 -11.67
C ALA A 46 4.73 16.80 -12.32
N LEU A 47 5.00 15.64 -12.91
CA LEU A 47 6.21 15.33 -13.64
C LEU A 47 6.35 16.21 -14.89
N LYS A 48 5.26 16.36 -15.65
CA LYS A 48 5.20 17.25 -16.81
C LYS A 48 5.52 18.68 -16.38
N ARG A 49 4.78 19.21 -15.39
CA ARG A 49 5.04 20.55 -14.85
C ARG A 49 6.47 20.71 -14.36
N TYR A 50 7.07 19.70 -13.73
CA TYR A 50 8.47 19.76 -13.27
C TYR A 50 9.46 19.82 -14.43
N ASN A 51 9.28 18.95 -15.44
CA ASN A 51 10.16 18.83 -16.60
C ASN A 51 10.09 20.07 -17.51
N ASP A 52 8.92 20.69 -17.65
CA ASP A 52 8.71 21.88 -18.47
C ASP A 52 9.52 23.08 -17.95
N ARG A 53 9.85 23.12 -16.64
CA ARG A 53 10.69 24.18 -16.02
C ARG A 53 12.19 23.88 -16.07
N GLN A 54 12.60 22.71 -16.55
CA GLN A 54 14.02 22.34 -16.60
C GLN A 54 14.66 22.81 -17.91
N THR A 55 15.65 23.70 -17.80
CA THR A 55 16.48 24.14 -18.94
C THR A 55 17.54 23.11 -19.31
N ARG A 56 18.00 22.31 -18.35
CA ARG A 56 19.02 21.28 -18.53
C ARG A 56 18.41 19.90 -18.75
N ALA A 57 18.80 19.22 -19.82
CA ALA A 57 18.27 17.90 -20.17
C ALA A 57 18.55 16.81 -19.12
N ASP A 58 19.71 16.86 -18.44
CA ASP A 58 20.09 15.89 -17.42
C ASP A 58 19.26 15.99 -16.13
N ARG A 59 18.53 17.08 -15.93
CA ARG A 59 17.62 17.28 -14.79
C ARG A 59 16.21 16.78 -15.04
N LYS A 60 15.84 16.52 -16.30
CA LYS A 60 14.51 15.99 -16.65
C LYS A 60 14.39 14.53 -16.22
N ILE A 61 13.23 14.18 -15.69
CA ILE A 61 12.93 12.83 -15.23
C ILE A 61 12.07 12.17 -16.30
N LYS A 62 12.56 11.08 -16.91
CA LYS A 62 11.84 10.37 -17.97
C LYS A 62 10.70 9.51 -17.41
N ASN A 63 10.94 8.82 -16.30
CA ASN A 63 9.99 7.93 -15.65
C ASN A 63 10.11 8.10 -14.14
N TYR A 64 9.06 8.61 -13.50
CA TYR A 64 9.09 8.91 -12.08
C TYR A 64 9.02 7.64 -11.21
N TYR A 65 8.25 6.64 -11.62
CA TYR A 65 8.22 5.33 -10.95
C TYR A 65 9.62 4.71 -10.89
N GLU A 66 10.33 4.66 -12.01
CA GLU A 66 11.69 4.11 -12.08
C GLU A 66 12.68 4.91 -11.24
N LYS A 67 12.55 6.25 -11.24
CA LYS A 67 13.34 7.12 -10.36
C LYS A 67 13.14 6.74 -8.89
N ILE A 68 11.90 6.54 -8.44
CA ILE A 68 11.61 6.12 -7.05
C ILE A 68 12.09 4.70 -6.80
N ARG A 69 11.90 3.76 -7.74
CA ARG A 69 12.39 2.38 -7.63
C ARG A 69 13.89 2.27 -7.43
N SER A 70 14.66 3.15 -8.06
CA SER A 70 16.12 3.27 -7.89
C SER A 70 16.57 4.15 -6.72
N SER A 71 15.63 4.81 -6.03
CA SER A 71 15.94 5.76 -4.96
C SER A 71 16.41 5.02 -3.70
N LYS A 72 17.36 5.63 -2.98
CA LYS A 72 17.74 5.20 -1.63
C LYS A 72 16.91 5.88 -0.53
N GLN A 73 16.13 6.90 -0.87
CA GLN A 73 15.41 7.75 0.10
C GLN A 73 13.95 7.35 0.28
N GLU A 74 13.27 6.98 -0.80
CA GLU A 74 11.83 6.70 -0.82
C GLU A 74 11.60 5.35 -1.48
N LYS A 75 10.54 4.63 -1.07
CA LYS A 75 10.15 3.35 -1.68
C LYS A 75 8.99 3.57 -2.66
N PRO A 76 8.82 2.69 -3.67
CA PRO A 76 7.67 2.79 -4.58
C PRO A 76 6.32 2.65 -3.88
N PHE A 77 6.27 1.84 -2.83
CA PHE A 77 5.10 1.67 -1.99
C PHE A 77 5.51 1.18 -0.60
N HIS A 78 4.53 1.15 0.30
CA HIS A 78 4.64 0.58 1.63
C HIS A 78 3.48 -0.40 1.85
N GLU A 79 3.74 -1.42 2.68
CA GLU A 79 2.75 -2.41 3.09
C GLU A 79 2.45 -2.22 4.58
N LEU A 80 1.16 -2.18 4.92
CA LEU A 80 0.65 -2.29 6.27
C LEU A 80 -0.01 -3.67 6.42
N ILE A 81 0.42 -4.44 7.42
CA ILE A 81 -0.19 -5.72 7.78
C ILE A 81 -0.88 -5.52 9.13
N LEU A 82 -2.17 -5.80 9.17
CA LEU A 82 -3.00 -5.70 10.38
C LEU A 82 -3.50 -7.09 10.74
N GLN A 83 -3.32 -7.46 12.00
CA GLN A 83 -3.80 -8.71 12.57
C GLN A 83 -4.37 -8.40 13.95
N ILE A 84 -5.46 -9.08 14.30
CA ILE A 84 -6.05 -9.00 15.64
C ILE A 84 -5.76 -10.33 16.34
N GLY A 85 -5.12 -10.26 17.50
CA GLY A 85 -4.72 -11.44 18.25
C GLY A 85 -3.68 -12.31 17.52
N ASP A 86 -3.69 -13.60 17.82
CA ASP A 86 -2.79 -14.63 17.30
C ASP A 86 -3.57 -15.94 17.04
N LYS A 87 -2.85 -17.01 16.69
CA LYS A 87 -3.47 -18.31 16.41
C LYS A 87 -4.19 -18.90 17.62
N GLU A 88 -3.73 -18.65 18.84
CA GLU A 88 -4.27 -19.27 20.05
C GLU A 88 -5.63 -18.67 20.43
N ASN A 89 -5.86 -17.38 20.14
CA ASN A 89 -7.10 -16.68 20.51
C ASN A 89 -8.00 -16.28 19.34
N MET A 90 -7.44 -16.08 18.13
CA MET A 90 -8.13 -15.57 16.95
C MET A 90 -7.83 -16.46 15.73
N SER A 91 -7.65 -17.77 15.92
CA SER A 91 -7.49 -18.73 14.80
C SER A 91 -8.56 -18.53 13.74
N ALA A 92 -8.17 -18.57 12.46
CA ALA A 92 -9.08 -18.41 11.34
C ALA A 92 -10.15 -19.53 11.25
N GLU A 93 -9.98 -20.64 11.98
CA GLU A 93 -10.95 -21.75 12.08
C GLU A 93 -11.89 -21.62 13.27
N SER A 94 -11.75 -20.56 14.07
CA SER A 94 -12.56 -20.32 15.29
C SER A 94 -13.63 -19.24 15.08
N GLU A 95 -14.61 -19.17 15.99
CA GLU A 95 -15.60 -18.07 16.03
C GLU A 95 -14.92 -16.70 16.17
N ASN A 96 -13.87 -16.62 16.99
CA ASN A 96 -13.05 -15.42 17.14
C ASN A 96 -12.33 -15.03 15.84
N GLY A 97 -11.96 -15.99 15.00
CA GLY A 97 -11.44 -15.72 13.65
C GLY A 97 -12.47 -15.03 12.76
N THR A 98 -13.75 -15.41 12.89
CA THR A 98 -14.85 -14.74 12.18
C THR A 98 -15.04 -13.31 12.67
N LEU A 99 -14.97 -13.09 13.99
CA LEU A 99 -15.00 -11.74 14.58
C LEU A 99 -13.81 -10.88 14.11
N ALA A 100 -12.59 -11.44 14.10
CA ALA A 100 -11.41 -10.74 13.61
C ALA A 100 -11.57 -10.32 12.13
N ARG A 101 -12.16 -11.18 11.29
CA ARG A 101 -12.49 -10.87 9.90
C ARG A 101 -13.42 -9.67 9.79
N GLU A 102 -14.49 -9.63 10.59
CA GLU A 102 -15.48 -8.53 10.58
C GLU A 102 -14.86 -7.20 10.99
N ILE A 103 -14.05 -7.19 12.06
CA ILE A 103 -13.37 -5.97 12.53
C ILE A 103 -12.36 -5.47 11.47
N LEU A 104 -11.62 -6.38 10.83
CA LEU A 104 -10.66 -6.01 9.78
C LEU A 104 -11.36 -5.49 8.51
N ASP A 105 -12.50 -6.07 8.12
CA ASP A 105 -13.32 -5.58 7.00
C ASP A 105 -13.85 -4.17 7.27
N GLU A 106 -14.47 -3.96 8.44
CA GLU A 106 -14.95 -2.65 8.86
C GLU A 106 -13.82 -1.62 8.89
N TYR A 107 -12.66 -2.00 9.45
CA TYR A 107 -11.49 -1.14 9.47
C TYR A 107 -11.08 -0.71 8.06
N TYR A 108 -10.98 -1.65 7.11
CA TYR A 108 -10.55 -1.35 5.74
C TYR A 108 -11.51 -0.42 5.01
N ARG A 109 -12.83 -0.61 5.16
CA ARG A 109 -13.84 0.17 4.42
C ARG A 109 -13.71 1.68 4.63
N GLY A 110 -13.27 2.12 5.82
CA GLY A 110 -12.99 3.53 6.09
C GLY A 110 -11.52 3.93 5.96
N PHE A 111 -10.61 3.03 5.55
CA PHE A 111 -9.17 3.28 5.58
C PHE A 111 -8.75 4.42 4.65
N GLN A 112 -9.18 4.38 3.38
CA GLN A 112 -8.76 5.37 2.38
C GLN A 112 -9.28 6.78 2.71
N GLU A 113 -10.48 6.89 3.26
CA GLU A 113 -11.08 8.16 3.69
C GLU A 113 -10.30 8.76 4.87
N ARG A 114 -9.94 7.94 5.86
CA ARG A 114 -9.11 8.38 6.99
C ARG A 114 -7.67 8.73 6.59
N ASN A 115 -7.18 8.18 5.48
CA ASN A 115 -5.79 8.30 5.03
C ASN A 115 -5.69 8.86 3.60
N PRO A 116 -6.09 10.12 3.34
CA PRO A 116 -6.18 10.66 1.98
C PRO A 116 -4.84 10.75 1.24
N GLN A 117 -3.72 10.78 1.98
CA GLN A 117 -2.37 10.86 1.41
C GLN A 117 -1.70 9.50 1.21
N LEU A 118 -2.42 8.40 1.48
CA LEU A 118 -1.97 7.03 1.26
C LEU A 118 -2.87 6.43 0.18
N LYS A 119 -2.46 6.51 -1.09
CA LYS A 119 -3.25 5.93 -2.19
C LYS A 119 -3.09 4.42 -2.17
N VAL A 120 -4.12 3.71 -1.73
CA VAL A 120 -4.15 2.24 -1.73
C VAL A 120 -4.27 1.75 -3.17
N PHE A 121 -3.51 0.70 -3.49
CA PHE A 121 -3.57 0.05 -4.81
C PHE A 121 -3.78 -1.46 -4.72
N SER A 122 -3.46 -2.08 -3.59
CA SER A 122 -3.62 -3.52 -3.36
C SER A 122 -4.04 -3.72 -1.91
N ALA A 123 -5.14 -4.44 -1.67
CA ALA A 123 -5.60 -4.73 -0.32
C ALA A 123 -6.38 -6.04 -0.26
N HIS A 124 -5.99 -6.88 0.69
CA HIS A 124 -6.35 -8.29 0.76
C HIS A 124 -6.52 -8.72 2.22
N LEU A 125 -7.70 -9.22 2.57
CA LEU A 125 -7.95 -9.87 3.86
C LEU A 125 -7.82 -11.39 3.65
N HIS A 126 -6.88 -12.01 4.34
CA HIS A 126 -6.62 -13.44 4.29
C HIS A 126 -7.28 -14.18 5.46
N MET A 127 -8.06 -15.19 5.14
CA MET A 127 -8.70 -16.14 6.06
C MET A 127 -8.17 -17.57 5.88
N ASP A 128 -7.25 -17.77 4.94
CA ASP A 128 -6.70 -19.06 4.52
C ASP A 128 -5.34 -19.37 5.14
N GLU A 129 -4.88 -18.57 6.09
CA GLU A 129 -3.69 -18.81 6.90
C GLU A 129 -4.09 -19.12 8.37
N ALA A 130 -3.14 -19.07 9.29
CA ALA A 130 -3.39 -19.42 10.70
C ALA A 130 -4.25 -18.39 11.45
N THR A 131 -3.99 -17.09 11.22
CA THR A 131 -4.70 -15.99 11.87
C THR A 131 -5.19 -15.02 10.79
N PRO A 132 -6.44 -14.53 10.86
CA PRO A 132 -6.95 -13.52 9.95
C PRO A 132 -6.09 -12.27 9.96
N HIS A 133 -5.67 -11.81 8.79
CA HIS A 133 -4.88 -10.59 8.66
C HIS A 133 -5.17 -9.87 7.35
N LEU A 134 -4.94 -8.56 7.36
CA LEU A 134 -5.22 -7.64 6.28
C LEU A 134 -3.92 -7.01 5.79
N HIS A 135 -3.62 -7.19 4.51
CA HIS A 135 -2.57 -6.46 3.80
C HIS A 135 -3.17 -5.21 3.16
N ILE A 136 -2.51 -4.06 3.32
CA ILE A 136 -2.81 -2.81 2.63
C ILE A 136 -1.52 -2.26 2.03
N ASP A 137 -1.38 -2.36 0.72
CA ASP A 137 -0.30 -1.78 -0.05
C ASP A 137 -0.70 -0.40 -0.60
N PHE A 138 0.10 0.62 -0.30
CA PHE A 138 -0.21 2.01 -0.67
C PHE A 138 1.02 2.80 -1.13
N VAL A 139 0.77 3.80 -1.97
CA VAL A 139 1.74 4.81 -2.38
C VAL A 139 1.52 6.08 -1.55
N PRO A 140 2.46 6.48 -0.68
CA PRO A 140 2.34 7.72 0.07
C PRO A 140 2.72 8.90 -0.82
N PHE A 141 1.94 9.97 -0.81
CA PHE A 141 2.22 11.15 -1.61
C PHE A 141 1.92 12.44 -0.85
N ILE A 142 2.50 13.52 -1.35
CA ILE A 142 2.17 14.89 -0.95
C ILE A 142 1.95 15.73 -2.20
N THR A 143 1.22 16.83 -2.04
CA THR A 143 1.04 17.87 -3.05
C THR A 143 1.61 19.20 -2.55
N GLY A 144 1.79 20.18 -3.45
CA GLY A 144 2.28 21.51 -3.09
C GLY A 144 3.73 21.58 -2.63
N SER A 145 4.56 20.57 -2.94
CA SER A 145 5.96 20.58 -2.56
C SER A 145 6.74 21.69 -3.27
N LYS A 146 7.54 22.46 -2.51
CA LYS A 146 8.43 23.50 -3.05
C LYS A 146 9.77 22.95 -3.56
N ARG A 147 10.03 21.65 -3.37
CA ARG A 147 11.28 20.97 -3.73
C ARG A 147 10.98 19.79 -4.65
N GLY A 148 11.63 19.74 -5.82
CA GLY A 148 11.41 18.68 -6.80
C GLY A 148 10.05 18.80 -7.49
N LEU A 149 9.38 17.67 -7.70
CA LEU A 149 7.99 17.64 -8.18
C LEU A 149 7.06 18.21 -7.10
N ASP A 150 6.05 18.97 -7.52
CA ASP A 150 5.06 19.54 -6.60
C ASP A 150 4.15 18.46 -6.00
N THR A 151 3.82 17.43 -6.75
CA THR A 151 3.24 16.18 -6.25
C THR A 151 4.30 15.08 -6.30
N ARG A 152 4.64 14.51 -5.14
CA ARG A 152 5.76 13.57 -5.03
C ARG A 152 5.56 12.53 -3.94
N VAL A 153 6.27 11.41 -4.07
CA VAL A 153 6.33 10.38 -3.03
C VAL A 153 7.05 10.94 -1.80
N SER A 154 6.43 10.79 -0.64
CA SER A 154 7.09 10.94 0.66
C SER A 154 6.22 10.44 1.80
N LEU A 155 6.60 9.32 2.44
CA LEU A 155 5.85 8.80 3.59
C LEU A 155 5.90 9.77 4.77
N LYS A 156 7.09 10.29 5.10
CA LYS A 156 7.27 11.20 6.24
C LYS A 156 6.36 12.42 6.12
N GLN A 157 6.29 13.03 4.94
CA GLN A 157 5.48 14.24 4.76
C GLN A 157 3.99 13.93 4.62
N ALA A 158 3.62 12.78 4.03
CA ALA A 158 2.23 12.31 3.98
C ALA A 158 1.65 12.10 5.38
N LEU A 159 2.43 11.55 6.31
CA LEU A 159 2.06 11.39 7.72
C LEU A 159 2.03 12.74 8.46
N ALA A 160 3.00 13.62 8.20
CA ALA A 160 3.03 14.95 8.81
C ALA A 160 1.82 15.82 8.46
N ILE A 161 1.31 15.75 7.22
CA ILE A 161 0.08 16.44 6.79
C ILE A 161 -1.14 15.95 7.58
N GLN A 162 -1.12 14.70 8.03
CA GLN A 162 -2.18 14.09 8.84
C GLN A 162 -1.96 14.28 10.35
N GLY A 163 -1.03 15.15 10.75
CA GLY A 163 -0.78 15.49 12.15
C GLY A 163 0.24 14.62 12.87
N PHE A 164 0.78 13.58 12.22
CA PHE A 164 1.79 12.71 12.82
C PHE A 164 3.18 13.32 12.66
N LYS A 165 3.73 13.85 13.76
CA LYS A 165 5.09 14.40 13.80
C LYS A 165 6.04 13.35 14.39
N GLY A 166 7.10 13.04 13.64
CA GLY A 166 8.17 12.10 14.02
C GLY A 166 9.52 12.46 13.42
#